data_AF-A0A1A2GRL4-F1
#
_entry.id   AF-A0A1A2GRL4-F1
#
_cell.length_a   1.000
_cell.length_b   1.000
_cell.length_c   1.000
_cell.angle_alpha   90.00
_cell.angle_beta   90.00
_cell.angle_gamma   90.00
#
_symmetry.space_group_name_H-M   'P 1'
#
loop_
_entity.id
_entity.type
_entity.pdbx_description
1 polymer ?
#
loop_
_entity_poly.entity_id
_entity_poly.type
_entity_poly.pdbx_seq_one_letter_code
_entity_poly.pdbx_strand_id
1 'polypeptide(L)'
;RSPAVWTPEYFGGNAVPALGWNSVTVPGAVSAWAELHAKFGKLAFERLFEPAISYGRNGFLVSPTVAEQWAAQVPLFKDQPGFAEAFLPGGRAPKPGELFRFPDQAATLERIAATNAEAFYRGDVAAKLEAHALANGGAMRADDLAAHRADWVGTIDVAYRGYTVHEIPPNGQGIAALIALGILEHFDMSSWPADSADSVHLQIEAVKLAFADAQAYVADIDHMALAPDHLLDKEYLRQRAAQIDRARAKPASAGTPRGGTVYLTAADADGVMVSMIQSNYMGFGSGVVVPGTGVSLQNRGADFAVAEGHPNRVGPGKRPYHTIIPGFVTRDGAPVMSFGVMGGTMQPQGHVQVMVRIADHGQNPQAACDGPRFRWVQGTQVSCERGFPASTLDELRRRGHDLVAVDDYNQFGSCQAIWCLDDGYLAVSDPRRDGQAAGF
;
A
#
# COMPACT_ATOMS: atom_id res chain seq x y z
N ARG A 1 -14.92 -0.91 -4.72
CA ARG A 1 -15.65 -2.20 -4.89
C ARG A 1 -15.66 -2.56 -6.37
N SER A 2 -15.71 -3.85 -6.74
CA SER A 2 -15.83 -4.30 -8.13
C SER A 2 -17.17 -3.86 -8.75
N PRO A 3 -17.22 -3.65 -10.07
CA PRO A 3 -18.47 -3.51 -10.81
C PRO A 3 -19.46 -4.65 -10.51
N ALA A 4 -20.76 -4.34 -10.51
CA ALA A 4 -21.83 -5.28 -10.20
C ALA A 4 -21.92 -6.48 -11.16
N VAL A 5 -21.34 -6.38 -12.35
CA VAL A 5 -21.33 -7.46 -13.36
C VAL A 5 -20.12 -8.38 -13.26
N TRP A 6 -19.14 -8.09 -12.39
CA TRP A 6 -17.95 -8.93 -12.27
C TRP A 6 -18.26 -10.25 -11.56
N THR A 7 -18.14 -11.34 -12.31
CA THR A 7 -18.18 -12.71 -11.82
C THR A 7 -17.01 -13.49 -12.42
N PRO A 8 -16.66 -14.69 -11.90
CA PRO A 8 -15.67 -15.55 -12.55
C PRO A 8 -15.99 -15.83 -14.03
N GLU A 9 -17.27 -15.97 -14.36
CA GLU A 9 -17.77 -16.22 -15.72
C GLU A 9 -17.57 -15.00 -16.64
N TYR A 10 -17.69 -13.78 -16.11
CA TYR A 10 -17.37 -12.56 -16.86
C TYR A 10 -15.93 -12.58 -17.41
N PHE A 11 -14.99 -13.16 -16.65
CA PHE A 11 -13.59 -13.33 -17.06
C PHE A 11 -13.33 -14.67 -17.77
N GLY A 12 -14.36 -15.47 -18.07
CA GLY A 12 -14.23 -16.79 -18.68
C GLY A 12 -13.42 -17.77 -17.82
N GLY A 13 -13.43 -17.60 -16.49
CA GLY A 13 -12.63 -18.39 -15.54
C GLY A 13 -11.15 -18.02 -15.49
N ASN A 14 -10.69 -17.04 -16.27
CA ASN A 14 -9.30 -16.57 -16.25
C ASN A 14 -9.08 -15.53 -15.16
N ALA A 15 -7.82 -15.33 -14.75
CA ALA A 15 -7.46 -14.27 -13.81
C ALA A 15 -7.94 -12.89 -14.31
N VAL A 16 -8.32 -12.02 -13.36
CA VAL A 16 -8.65 -10.63 -13.68
C VAL A 16 -7.41 -9.97 -14.30
N PRO A 17 -7.54 -9.31 -15.48
CA PRO A 17 -6.39 -8.73 -16.15
C PRO A 17 -5.74 -7.62 -15.31
N ALA A 18 -4.44 -7.41 -15.50
CA ALA A 18 -3.70 -6.33 -14.84
C ALA A 18 -3.86 -4.97 -15.54
N LEU A 19 -4.29 -4.93 -16.80
CA LEU A 19 -4.37 -3.71 -17.60
C LEU A 19 -5.79 -3.51 -18.15
N GLY A 20 -6.08 -2.28 -18.59
CA GLY A 20 -7.34 -1.93 -19.22
C GLY A 20 -8.51 -1.83 -18.23
N TRP A 21 -9.69 -1.48 -18.75
CA TRP A 21 -10.88 -1.21 -17.94
C TRP A 21 -11.32 -2.38 -17.06
N ASN A 22 -11.14 -3.61 -17.53
CA ASN A 22 -11.56 -4.82 -16.80
C ASN A 22 -10.58 -5.24 -15.69
N SER A 23 -9.71 -4.32 -15.28
CA SER A 23 -8.91 -4.37 -14.05
C SER A 23 -9.34 -3.32 -13.01
N VAL A 24 -10.22 -2.40 -13.39
CA VAL A 24 -10.58 -1.21 -12.62
C VAL A 24 -11.75 -1.52 -11.69
N THR A 25 -11.55 -1.35 -10.38
CA THR A 25 -12.66 -1.28 -9.40
C THR A 25 -12.98 0.18 -9.11
N VAL A 26 -14.15 0.47 -8.52
CA VAL A 26 -14.59 1.85 -8.24
C VAL A 26 -13.52 2.62 -7.44
N PRO A 27 -12.97 3.74 -7.96
CA PRO A 27 -11.92 4.51 -7.28
C PRO A 27 -12.45 5.16 -5.99
N GLY A 28 -11.90 4.75 -4.84
CA GLY A 28 -12.38 5.20 -3.52
C GLY A 28 -11.70 6.43 -2.94
N ALA A 29 -10.53 6.83 -3.45
CA ALA A 29 -9.70 7.88 -2.82
C ALA A 29 -10.43 9.23 -2.69
N VAL A 30 -11.19 9.63 -3.71
CA VAL A 30 -11.90 10.92 -3.72
C VAL A 30 -12.95 10.98 -2.61
N SER A 31 -13.72 9.91 -2.39
CA SER A 31 -14.67 9.83 -1.28
C SER A 31 -13.98 9.84 0.08
N ALA A 32 -12.79 9.23 0.20
CA ALA A 32 -12.04 9.24 1.44
C ALA A 32 -11.55 10.66 1.80
N TRP A 33 -11.16 11.46 0.80
CA TRP A 33 -10.79 12.87 1.02
C TRP A 33 -11.98 13.69 1.53
N ALA A 34 -13.15 13.54 0.89
CA ALA A 34 -14.36 14.24 1.29
C ALA A 34 -14.84 13.83 2.69
N GLU A 35 -14.82 12.54 3.02
CA GLU A 35 -15.23 12.02 4.33
C GLU A 35 -14.27 12.44 5.45
N LEU A 36 -12.96 12.38 5.20
CA LEU A 36 -11.95 12.84 6.15
C LEU A 36 -12.13 14.35 6.44
N HIS A 37 -12.36 15.13 5.39
CA HIS A 37 -12.64 16.56 5.52
C HIS A 37 -13.94 16.84 6.26
N ALA A 38 -15.03 16.15 5.93
CA ALA A 38 -16.32 16.33 6.60
C ALA A 38 -16.24 16.05 8.11
N LYS A 39 -15.42 15.08 8.52
CA LYS A 39 -15.29 14.67 9.92
C LYS A 39 -14.27 15.49 10.72
N PHE A 40 -13.13 15.85 10.12
CA PHE A 40 -12.00 16.45 10.84
C PHE A 40 -11.47 17.75 10.22
N GLY A 41 -11.97 18.15 9.06
CA GLY A 41 -11.50 19.31 8.31
C GLY A 41 -11.85 20.63 8.99
N LYS A 42 -10.87 21.54 9.05
CA LYS A 42 -11.03 22.91 9.58
C LYS A 42 -11.03 23.99 8.50
N LEU A 43 -10.39 23.74 7.36
CA LEU A 43 -10.34 24.66 6.22
C LEU A 43 -11.48 24.37 5.25
N ALA A 44 -11.86 25.34 4.41
CA ALA A 44 -12.77 25.08 3.29
C ALA A 44 -12.20 23.99 2.38
N PHE A 45 -13.03 23.05 1.92
CA PHE A 45 -12.59 21.88 1.16
C PHE A 45 -11.83 22.30 -0.10
N GLU A 46 -12.33 23.32 -0.79
CA GLU A 46 -11.77 23.84 -2.04
C GLU A 46 -10.34 24.37 -1.87
N ARG A 47 -10.05 24.99 -0.73
CA ARG A 47 -8.71 25.51 -0.43
C ARG A 47 -7.66 24.40 -0.37
N LEU A 48 -8.06 23.19 0.02
CA LEU A 48 -7.14 22.05 0.11
C LEU A 48 -6.66 21.57 -1.27
N PHE A 49 -7.40 21.90 -2.35
CA PHE A 49 -7.05 21.50 -3.72
C PHE A 49 -6.20 22.54 -4.45
N GLU A 50 -6.13 23.80 -3.97
CA GLU A 50 -5.42 24.89 -4.64
C GLU A 50 -3.99 24.52 -5.07
N PRO A 51 -3.15 23.87 -4.22
CA PRO A 51 -1.80 23.50 -4.63
C PRO A 51 -1.78 22.44 -5.75
N ALA A 52 -2.63 21.41 -5.63
CA ALA A 52 -2.70 20.33 -6.60
C ALA A 52 -3.25 20.81 -7.96
N ILE A 53 -4.26 21.69 -7.94
CA ILE A 53 -4.79 22.36 -9.14
C ILE A 53 -3.70 23.22 -9.78
N SER A 54 -2.94 23.98 -8.99
CA SER A 54 -1.82 24.80 -9.49
C SER A 54 -0.75 23.93 -10.16
N TYR A 55 -0.33 22.82 -9.54
CA TYR A 55 0.63 21.90 -10.15
C TYR A 55 0.11 21.27 -11.44
N GLY A 56 -1.16 20.86 -11.50
CA GLY A 56 -1.71 20.33 -12.75
C GLY A 56 -1.81 21.38 -13.85
N ARG A 57 -2.20 22.63 -13.53
CA ARG A 57 -2.40 23.70 -14.52
C ARG A 57 -1.08 24.35 -14.97
N ASN A 58 -0.22 24.69 -14.03
CA ASN A 58 1.03 25.43 -14.27
C ASN A 58 2.21 24.49 -14.53
N GLY A 59 2.15 23.29 -13.96
CA GLY A 59 3.14 22.23 -14.11
C GLY A 59 4.16 22.16 -12.97
N PHE A 60 4.99 21.13 -13.03
CA PHE A 60 6.17 20.93 -12.18
C PHE A 60 7.32 20.33 -12.99
N LEU A 61 8.55 20.48 -12.50
CA LEU A 61 9.73 19.89 -13.13
C LEU A 61 9.87 18.43 -12.69
N VAL A 62 9.98 17.51 -13.64
CA VAL A 62 10.05 16.07 -13.35
C VAL A 62 11.39 15.72 -12.70
N SER A 63 11.37 15.04 -11.54
CA SER A 63 12.60 14.60 -10.87
C SER A 63 13.29 13.45 -11.63
N PRO A 64 14.60 13.24 -11.46
CA PRO A 64 15.33 12.17 -12.13
C PRO A 64 14.73 10.78 -11.89
N THR A 65 14.39 10.45 -10.63
CA THR A 65 13.80 9.15 -10.27
C THR A 65 12.43 8.95 -10.91
N VAL A 66 11.58 9.99 -10.92
CA VAL A 66 10.27 9.92 -11.57
C VAL A 66 10.42 9.75 -13.08
N ALA A 67 11.32 10.48 -13.74
CA ALA A 67 11.54 10.37 -15.18
C ALA A 67 12.01 8.96 -15.59
N GLU A 68 12.92 8.36 -14.81
CA GLU A 68 13.39 6.98 -15.03
C GLU A 68 12.26 5.96 -14.90
N GLN A 69 11.51 6.01 -13.80
CA GLN A 69 10.38 5.11 -13.55
C GLN A 69 9.25 5.28 -14.58
N TRP A 70 9.02 6.50 -15.04
CA TRP A 70 8.04 6.81 -16.07
C TRP A 70 8.47 6.19 -17.40
N ALA A 71 9.71 6.45 -17.84
CA ALA A 71 10.26 5.92 -19.08
C ALA A 71 10.24 4.38 -19.12
N ALA A 72 10.60 3.72 -18.02
CA ALA A 72 10.61 2.27 -17.89
C ALA A 72 9.22 1.62 -18.06
N GLN A 73 8.15 2.35 -17.74
CA GLN A 73 6.78 1.86 -17.79
C GLN A 73 6.07 2.16 -19.13
N VAL A 74 6.59 3.06 -19.97
CA VAL A 74 5.99 3.40 -21.27
C VAL A 74 5.68 2.19 -22.16
N PRO A 75 6.60 1.22 -22.34
CA PRO A 75 6.33 0.07 -23.21
C PRO A 75 5.10 -0.75 -22.80
N LEU A 76 4.73 -0.72 -21.52
CA LEU A 76 3.60 -1.46 -20.97
C LEU A 76 2.25 -0.74 -21.20
N PHE A 77 2.25 0.60 -21.17
CA PHE A 77 1.02 1.38 -21.07
C PHE A 77 0.71 2.26 -22.28
N LYS A 78 1.67 2.52 -23.17
CA LYS A 78 1.50 3.45 -24.31
C LYS A 78 0.28 3.16 -25.21
N ASP A 79 -0.13 1.89 -25.27
CA ASP A 79 -1.25 1.43 -26.10
C ASP A 79 -2.57 1.32 -25.32
N GLN A 80 -2.58 1.67 -24.03
CA GLN A 80 -3.81 1.73 -23.23
C GLN A 80 -4.60 3.01 -23.53
N PRO A 81 -5.95 2.95 -23.53
CA PRO A 81 -6.79 4.10 -23.88
C PRO A 81 -6.48 5.36 -23.05
N GLY A 82 -6.12 6.44 -23.75
CA GLY A 82 -5.83 7.76 -23.18
C GLY A 82 -4.44 7.92 -22.55
N PHE A 83 -3.63 6.86 -22.46
CA PHE A 83 -2.33 6.93 -21.79
C PHE A 83 -1.35 7.85 -22.51
N ALA A 84 -1.19 7.68 -23.82
CA ALA A 84 -0.23 8.44 -24.60
C ALA A 84 -0.56 9.94 -24.62
N GLU A 85 -1.84 10.28 -24.74
CA GLU A 85 -2.35 11.64 -24.72
C GLU A 85 -2.08 12.33 -23.38
N ALA A 86 -2.23 11.60 -22.26
CA ALA A 86 -2.05 12.14 -20.92
C ALA A 86 -0.59 12.19 -20.47
N PHE A 87 0.19 11.16 -20.78
CA PHE A 87 1.48 10.91 -20.14
C PHE A 87 2.67 10.85 -21.10
N LEU A 88 2.46 10.99 -22.41
CA LEU A 88 3.54 11.04 -23.40
C LEU A 88 3.51 12.35 -24.20
N PRO A 89 3.70 13.52 -23.55
CA PRO A 89 3.77 14.79 -24.26
C PRO A 89 4.88 14.75 -25.31
N GLY A 90 4.53 15.03 -26.57
CA GLY A 90 5.47 14.90 -27.70
C GLY A 90 5.82 13.44 -28.05
N GLY A 91 5.01 12.46 -27.64
CA GLY A 91 5.14 11.04 -28.00
C GLY A 91 6.15 10.24 -27.16
N ARG A 92 6.66 10.80 -26.05
CA ARG A 92 7.62 10.13 -25.15
C ARG A 92 7.40 10.51 -23.69
N ALA A 93 7.96 9.73 -22.77
CA ALA A 93 8.04 10.13 -21.36
C ALA A 93 8.83 11.46 -21.21
N PRO A 94 8.44 12.33 -20.27
CA PRO A 94 9.21 13.52 -19.91
C PRO A 94 10.64 13.18 -19.42
N LYS A 95 11.61 14.04 -19.72
CA LYS A 95 12.99 13.92 -19.24
C LYS A 95 13.14 14.57 -17.85
N PRO A 96 14.21 14.24 -17.10
CA PRO A 96 14.53 14.97 -15.88
C PRO A 96 14.61 16.49 -16.12
N GLY A 97 13.96 17.27 -15.26
CA GLY A 97 13.87 18.73 -15.36
C GLY A 97 12.91 19.26 -16.43
N GLU A 98 12.25 18.40 -17.21
CA GLU A 98 11.23 18.83 -18.16
C GLU A 98 9.96 19.25 -17.43
N LEU A 99 9.32 20.34 -17.89
CA LEU A 99 8.06 20.81 -17.32
C LEU A 99 6.92 19.92 -17.78
N PHE A 100 6.30 19.21 -16.85
CA PHE A 100 5.08 18.44 -17.09
C PHE A 100 3.85 19.21 -16.59
N ARG A 101 2.78 19.22 -17.39
CA ARG A 101 1.48 19.84 -17.05
C ARG A 101 0.38 18.81 -17.27
N PHE A 102 -0.66 18.87 -16.42
CA PHE A 102 -1.82 18.00 -16.52
C PHE A 102 -3.13 18.80 -16.36
N PRO A 103 -3.47 19.67 -17.33
CA PRO A 103 -4.58 20.63 -17.18
C PRO A 103 -5.93 19.94 -16.98
N ASP A 104 -6.19 18.81 -17.65
CA ASP A 104 -7.44 18.05 -17.47
C ASP A 104 -7.61 17.56 -16.03
N GLN A 105 -6.53 17.12 -15.38
CA GLN A 105 -6.53 16.71 -13.98
C GLN A 105 -6.79 17.90 -13.05
N ALA A 106 -6.09 19.03 -13.25
CA ALA A 106 -6.31 20.25 -12.48
C ALA A 106 -7.77 20.69 -12.55
N ALA A 107 -8.30 20.66 -13.76
CA ALA A 107 -9.69 20.93 -13.99
C ALA A 107 -10.52 19.94 -13.11
N THR A 108 -10.28 18.63 -13.16
CA THR A 108 -11.14 17.64 -12.45
C THR A 108 -11.09 17.81 -10.94
N LEU A 109 -9.93 18.17 -10.41
CA LEU A 109 -9.77 18.55 -9.01
C LEU A 109 -10.62 19.78 -8.64
N GLU A 110 -10.76 20.77 -9.53
CA GLU A 110 -11.68 21.91 -9.31
C GLU A 110 -13.14 21.46 -9.20
N ARG A 111 -13.59 20.50 -10.01
CA ARG A 111 -14.97 19.98 -9.90
C ARG A 111 -15.17 19.19 -8.63
N ILE A 112 -14.21 18.34 -8.28
CA ILE A 112 -14.24 17.56 -7.04
C ILE A 112 -14.34 18.51 -5.85
N ALA A 113 -13.50 19.53 -5.81
CA ALA A 113 -13.52 20.59 -4.80
C ALA A 113 -14.90 21.26 -4.73
N ALA A 114 -15.38 21.81 -5.84
CA ALA A 114 -16.61 22.61 -5.88
C ALA A 114 -17.89 21.82 -5.58
N THR A 115 -17.84 20.49 -5.65
CA THR A 115 -19.01 19.62 -5.45
C THR A 115 -18.87 18.71 -4.24
N ASN A 116 -17.84 18.89 -3.41
CA ASN A 116 -17.51 17.98 -2.31
C ASN A 116 -17.52 16.51 -2.77
N ALA A 117 -16.75 16.22 -3.83
CA ALA A 117 -16.62 14.93 -4.50
C ALA A 117 -17.83 14.43 -5.32
N GLU A 118 -19.02 15.03 -5.23
CA GLU A 118 -20.20 14.50 -5.93
C GLU A 118 -20.04 14.44 -7.45
N ALA A 119 -19.29 15.36 -8.07
CA ALA A 119 -19.00 15.31 -9.51
C ALA A 119 -18.37 13.97 -9.95
N PHE A 120 -17.54 13.37 -9.08
CA PHE A 120 -16.81 12.14 -9.36
C PHE A 120 -17.68 10.89 -9.29
N TYR A 121 -18.66 10.86 -8.39
CA TYR A 121 -19.47 9.67 -8.12
C TYR A 121 -20.88 9.73 -8.71
N ARG A 122 -21.48 10.93 -8.80
CA ARG A 122 -22.88 11.15 -9.22
C ARG A 122 -23.04 12.37 -10.15
N GLY A 123 -21.96 12.79 -10.82
CA GLY A 123 -21.97 13.96 -11.70
C GLY A 123 -21.32 13.73 -13.06
N ASP A 124 -20.83 14.82 -13.66
CA ASP A 124 -20.35 14.83 -15.04
C ASP A 124 -19.07 13.99 -15.24
N VAL A 125 -18.21 13.90 -14.22
CA VAL A 125 -17.03 13.03 -14.27
C VAL A 125 -17.46 11.57 -14.27
N ALA A 126 -18.42 11.17 -13.42
CA ALA A 126 -18.96 9.82 -13.41
C ALA A 126 -19.52 9.40 -14.79
N ALA A 127 -20.29 10.28 -15.43
CA ALA A 127 -20.83 10.05 -16.77
C ALA A 127 -19.73 9.88 -17.83
N LYS A 128 -18.64 10.66 -17.76
CA LYS A 128 -17.48 10.51 -18.66
C LYS A 128 -16.74 9.18 -18.43
N LEU A 129 -16.58 8.76 -17.18
CA LEU A 129 -15.96 7.48 -16.84
C LEU A 129 -16.78 6.32 -17.44
N GLU A 130 -18.10 6.31 -17.25
CA GLU A 130 -18.98 5.29 -17.82
C GLU A 130 -18.95 5.28 -19.35
N ALA A 131 -19.09 6.44 -19.99
CA ALA A 131 -19.07 6.53 -21.45
C ALA A 131 -17.76 5.97 -22.03
N HIS A 132 -16.62 6.28 -21.40
CA HIS A 132 -15.33 5.75 -21.80
C HIS A 132 -15.17 4.26 -21.50
N ALA A 133 -15.72 3.76 -20.39
CA ALA A 133 -15.76 2.34 -20.10
C ALA A 133 -16.53 1.58 -21.18
N LEU A 134 -17.75 2.01 -21.51
CA LEU A 134 -18.59 1.41 -22.55
C LEU A 134 -17.88 1.37 -23.91
N ALA A 135 -17.27 2.48 -24.32
CA ALA A 135 -16.55 2.58 -25.59
C ALA A 135 -15.33 1.64 -25.69
N ASN A 136 -14.78 1.20 -24.55
CA ASN A 136 -13.57 0.36 -24.48
C ASN A 136 -13.85 -1.02 -23.87
N GLY A 137 -15.10 -1.49 -23.90
CA GLY A 137 -15.48 -2.84 -23.42
C GLY A 137 -15.37 -3.04 -21.90
N GLY A 138 -15.38 -1.95 -21.13
CA GLY A 138 -15.33 -1.92 -19.68
C GLY A 138 -16.67 -2.21 -19.01
N ALA A 139 -16.61 -2.84 -17.84
CA ALA A 139 -17.77 -3.19 -17.02
C ALA A 139 -18.32 -2.05 -16.13
N MET A 140 -17.52 -1.02 -15.82
CA MET A 140 -17.91 0.07 -14.91
C MET A 140 -19.17 0.80 -15.42
N ARG A 141 -20.15 1.04 -14.55
CA ARG A 141 -21.34 1.87 -14.82
C ARG A 141 -21.48 3.02 -13.83
N ALA A 142 -22.30 4.01 -14.18
CA ALA A 142 -22.61 5.13 -13.30
C ALA A 142 -23.22 4.64 -11.97
N ASP A 143 -24.03 3.59 -12.00
CA ASP A 143 -24.63 3.01 -10.79
C ASP A 143 -23.57 2.41 -9.84
N ASP A 144 -22.49 1.82 -10.36
CA ASP A 144 -21.38 1.33 -9.53
C ASP A 144 -20.68 2.48 -8.80
N LEU A 145 -20.46 3.60 -9.50
CA LEU A 145 -19.87 4.82 -8.94
C LEU A 145 -20.82 5.46 -7.92
N ALA A 146 -22.12 5.54 -8.22
CA ALA A 146 -23.10 6.19 -7.37
C ALA A 146 -23.40 5.41 -6.08
N ALA A 147 -23.29 4.07 -6.12
CA ALA A 147 -23.44 3.19 -4.97
C ALA A 147 -22.21 3.19 -4.03
N HIS A 148 -21.09 3.76 -4.46
CA HIS A 148 -19.88 3.81 -3.66
C HIS A 148 -20.02 4.74 -2.45
N ARG A 149 -19.40 4.31 -1.35
CA ARG A 149 -19.24 5.07 -0.11
C ARG A 149 -17.91 4.68 0.53
N ALA A 150 -17.28 5.61 1.24
CA ALA A 150 -16.22 5.25 2.16
C ALA A 150 -16.84 4.66 3.43
N ASP A 151 -16.19 3.65 4.01
CA ASP A 151 -16.64 3.03 5.25
C ASP A 151 -15.71 3.46 6.37
N TRP A 152 -16.25 4.07 7.43
CA TRP A 152 -15.52 4.30 8.68
C TRP A 152 -15.41 2.99 9.43
N VAL A 153 -14.21 2.44 9.49
CA VAL A 153 -13.90 1.20 10.22
C VAL A 153 -13.07 1.51 11.46
N GLY A 154 -13.14 0.63 12.46
CA GLY A 154 -12.17 0.60 13.55
C GLY A 154 -10.81 0.06 13.07
N THR A 155 -9.88 -0.11 14.00
CA THR A 155 -8.60 -0.79 13.76
C THR A 155 -8.63 -2.20 14.31
N ILE A 156 -7.79 -3.08 13.76
CA ILE A 156 -7.32 -4.28 14.44
C ILE A 156 -5.92 -4.00 14.99
N ASP A 157 -5.53 -4.70 16.06
CA ASP A 157 -4.29 -4.40 16.75
C ASP A 157 -3.62 -5.62 17.41
N VAL A 158 -2.34 -5.45 17.75
CA VAL A 158 -1.58 -6.40 18.57
C VAL A 158 -0.71 -5.62 19.56
N ALA A 159 -0.60 -6.14 20.79
CA ALA A 159 0.40 -5.67 21.74
C ALA A 159 1.78 -6.18 21.33
N TYR A 160 2.79 -5.32 21.34
CA TYR A 160 4.16 -5.67 21.00
C TYR A 160 5.15 -4.84 21.84
N ARG A 161 5.80 -5.48 22.80
CA ARG A 161 6.87 -4.87 23.64
C ARG A 161 6.48 -3.54 24.30
N GLY A 162 5.26 -3.49 24.85
CA GLY A 162 4.73 -2.30 25.54
C GLY A 162 4.10 -1.25 24.61
N TYR A 163 4.11 -1.48 23.29
CA TYR A 163 3.32 -0.73 22.32
C TYR A 163 2.08 -1.52 21.92
N THR A 164 1.10 -0.82 21.34
CA THR A 164 0.01 -1.42 20.58
C THR A 164 0.14 -0.95 19.13
N VAL A 165 0.26 -1.90 18.20
CA VAL A 165 0.38 -1.63 16.77
C VAL A 165 -0.99 -1.83 16.13
N HIS A 166 -1.46 -0.81 15.43
CA HIS A 166 -2.77 -0.75 14.80
C HIS A 166 -2.66 -0.80 13.29
N GLU A 167 -3.56 -1.55 12.67
CA GLU A 167 -3.73 -1.64 11.23
C GLU A 167 -5.22 -1.55 10.86
N ILE A 168 -5.49 -1.20 9.61
CA ILE A 168 -6.85 -1.28 9.06
C ILE A 168 -7.27 -2.75 8.94
N PRO A 169 -8.51 -3.11 9.31
CA PRO A 169 -9.02 -4.48 9.16
C PRO A 169 -9.03 -4.94 7.69
N PRO A 170 -9.22 -6.26 7.45
CA PRO A 170 -9.49 -6.77 6.11
C PRO A 170 -10.58 -5.95 5.39
N ASN A 171 -10.46 -5.72 4.09
CA ASN A 171 -9.67 -6.43 3.08
C ASN A 171 -8.19 -6.02 2.93
N GLY A 172 -7.67 -5.14 3.79
CA GLY A 172 -6.26 -4.78 3.80
C GLY A 172 -5.34 -5.91 4.29
N GLN A 173 -4.07 -5.82 3.92
CA GLN A 173 -3.04 -6.80 4.33
C GLN A 173 -2.30 -6.46 5.64
N GLY A 174 -2.77 -5.46 6.39
CA GLY A 174 -2.08 -4.98 7.59
C GLY A 174 -2.04 -6.05 8.68
N ILE A 175 -3.06 -6.90 8.71
CA ILE A 175 -3.12 -8.08 9.59
C ILE A 175 -1.90 -9.01 9.45
N ALA A 176 -1.25 -9.08 8.28
CA ALA A 176 -0.02 -9.85 8.13
C ALA A 176 1.14 -9.28 8.96
N ALA A 177 1.22 -7.95 9.12
CA ALA A 177 2.20 -7.33 10.01
C ALA A 177 1.89 -7.67 11.46
N LEU A 178 0.61 -7.60 11.85
CA LEU A 178 0.16 -7.93 13.21
C LEU A 178 0.39 -9.41 13.57
N ILE A 179 0.09 -10.34 12.66
CA ILE A 179 0.36 -11.78 12.86
C ILE A 179 1.87 -11.99 13.04
N ALA A 180 2.70 -11.39 12.18
CA ALA A 180 4.15 -11.55 12.27
C ALA A 180 4.71 -10.98 13.59
N LEU A 181 4.26 -9.79 14.02
CA LEU A 181 4.65 -9.21 15.31
C LEU A 181 4.15 -10.06 16.49
N GLY A 182 2.91 -10.54 16.44
CA GLY A 182 2.37 -11.44 17.46
C GLY A 182 3.14 -12.77 17.57
N ILE A 183 3.61 -13.32 16.45
CA ILE A 183 4.52 -14.48 16.44
C ILE A 183 5.86 -14.11 17.08
N LEU A 184 6.44 -12.96 16.70
CA LEU A 184 7.73 -12.49 17.22
C LEU A 184 7.68 -12.15 18.71
N GLU A 185 6.50 -11.83 19.25
CA GLU A 185 6.31 -11.55 20.68
C GLU A 185 6.82 -12.72 21.56
N HIS A 186 6.82 -13.95 21.04
CA HIS A 186 7.28 -15.15 21.74
C HIS A 186 8.80 -15.39 21.72
N PHE A 187 9.58 -14.52 21.08
CA PHE A 187 11.04 -14.61 21.02
C PHE A 187 11.69 -13.40 21.71
N ASP A 188 12.80 -13.62 22.43
CA ASP A 188 13.60 -12.50 22.97
C ASP A 188 14.48 -11.90 21.87
N MET A 189 13.87 -11.10 21.00
CA MET A 189 14.56 -10.46 19.88
C MET A 189 15.71 -9.56 20.35
N SER A 190 15.57 -8.93 21.52
CA SER A 190 16.59 -8.04 22.10
C SER A 190 17.89 -8.75 22.47
N SER A 191 17.85 -10.08 22.65
CA SER A 191 19.03 -10.90 22.93
C SER A 191 20.00 -11.02 21.75
N TRP A 192 19.59 -10.61 20.54
CA TRP A 192 20.42 -10.61 19.34
C TRP A 192 20.59 -9.21 18.77
N PRO A 193 21.74 -8.90 18.13
CA PRO A 193 21.88 -7.65 17.39
C PRO A 193 20.82 -7.54 16.27
N ALA A 194 20.32 -6.32 16.02
CA ALA A 194 19.24 -6.07 15.06
C ALA A 194 19.49 -6.67 13.68
N ASP A 195 20.73 -6.55 13.19
CA ASP A 195 21.13 -7.02 11.85
C ASP A 195 21.82 -8.39 11.87
N SER A 196 21.70 -9.14 12.97
CA SER A 196 22.24 -10.51 13.08
C SER A 196 21.38 -11.52 12.33
N ALA A 197 21.99 -12.64 11.94
CA ALA A 197 21.26 -13.72 11.30
C ALA A 197 20.13 -14.31 12.15
N ASP A 198 20.26 -14.34 13.48
CA ASP A 198 19.20 -14.82 14.36
C ASP A 198 17.97 -13.91 14.32
N SER A 199 18.16 -12.60 14.48
CA SER A 199 17.07 -11.63 14.40
C SER A 199 16.41 -11.66 13.02
N VAL A 200 17.21 -11.59 11.95
CA VAL A 200 16.70 -11.53 10.57
C VAL A 200 16.00 -12.84 10.18
N HIS A 201 16.55 -14.00 10.55
CA HIS A 201 15.93 -15.30 10.27
C HIS A 201 14.53 -15.42 10.91
N LEU A 202 14.40 -15.05 12.19
CA LEU A 202 13.10 -15.11 12.89
C LEU A 202 12.08 -14.17 12.25
N GLN A 203 12.47 -12.95 11.90
CA GLN A 203 11.61 -12.01 11.21
C GLN A 203 11.13 -12.56 9.86
N ILE A 204 12.03 -13.15 9.06
CA ILE A 204 11.68 -13.77 7.77
C ILE A 204 10.68 -14.91 7.96
N GLU A 205 10.93 -15.84 8.89
CA GLU A 205 10.04 -17.00 9.09
C GLU A 205 8.68 -16.58 9.66
N ALA A 206 8.62 -15.58 10.55
CA ALA A 206 7.37 -15.04 11.05
C ALA A 206 6.55 -14.35 9.94
N VAL A 207 7.20 -13.53 9.11
CA VAL A 207 6.59 -12.90 7.93
C VAL A 207 6.02 -13.96 6.98
N LYS A 208 6.75 -15.05 6.73
CA LYS A 208 6.30 -16.15 5.85
C LYS A 208 5.03 -16.83 6.36
N LEU A 209 4.97 -17.12 7.66
CA LEU A 209 3.77 -17.68 8.30
C LEU A 209 2.59 -16.70 8.21
N ALA A 210 2.83 -15.41 8.46
CA ALA A 210 1.80 -14.40 8.40
C ALA A 210 1.22 -14.19 6.99
N PHE A 211 2.07 -14.17 5.96
CA PHE A 211 1.60 -14.08 4.57
C PHE A 211 0.86 -15.35 4.12
N ALA A 212 1.28 -16.53 4.59
CA ALA A 212 0.55 -17.76 4.32
C ALA A 212 -0.89 -17.68 4.87
N ASP A 213 -1.07 -17.14 6.09
CA ASP A 213 -2.39 -16.94 6.68
C ASP A 213 -3.18 -15.85 5.95
N ALA A 214 -2.53 -14.73 5.62
CA ALA A 214 -3.17 -13.65 4.88
C ALA A 214 -3.68 -14.13 3.51
N GLN A 215 -2.88 -14.91 2.77
CA GLN A 215 -3.28 -15.45 1.49
C GLN A 215 -4.43 -16.47 1.61
N ALA A 216 -4.43 -17.28 2.67
CA ALA A 216 -5.46 -18.28 2.89
C ALA A 216 -6.80 -17.67 3.31
N TYR A 217 -6.80 -16.58 4.08
CA TYR A 217 -8.00 -16.12 4.79
C TYR A 217 -8.44 -14.69 4.48
N VAL A 218 -7.53 -13.77 4.13
CA VAL A 218 -7.87 -12.34 3.98
C VAL A 218 -8.57 -12.08 2.64
N ALA A 219 -9.71 -11.42 2.73
CA ALA A 219 -10.53 -10.97 1.62
C ALA A 219 -11.38 -9.77 2.06
N ASP A 220 -12.36 -9.37 1.26
CA ASP A 220 -13.51 -8.60 1.76
C ASP A 220 -14.02 -9.23 3.06
N ILE A 221 -14.07 -8.44 4.15
CA ILE A 221 -14.41 -8.93 5.49
C ILE A 221 -15.78 -9.60 5.54
N ASP A 222 -16.73 -9.15 4.69
CA ASP A 222 -18.07 -9.74 4.59
C ASP A 222 -18.06 -11.12 3.91
N HIS A 223 -16.91 -11.54 3.36
CA HIS A 223 -16.70 -12.81 2.66
C HIS A 223 -15.60 -13.67 3.27
N MET A 224 -15.03 -13.25 4.40
CA MET A 224 -14.02 -14.05 5.11
C MET A 224 -14.70 -15.18 5.88
N ALA A 225 -14.12 -16.38 5.80
CA ALA A 225 -14.60 -17.54 6.56
C ALA A 225 -14.21 -17.49 8.05
N LEU A 226 -13.22 -16.66 8.39
CA LEU A 226 -12.66 -16.53 9.72
C LEU A 226 -12.59 -15.05 10.09
N ALA A 227 -13.04 -14.70 11.30
CA ALA A 227 -12.90 -13.33 11.81
C ALA A 227 -11.41 -12.98 12.03
N PRO A 228 -11.01 -11.71 11.85
CA PRO A 228 -9.63 -11.24 12.09
C PRO A 228 -9.09 -11.63 13.47
N ASP A 229 -9.93 -11.55 14.51
CA ASP A 229 -9.54 -11.83 15.90
C ASP A 229 -9.03 -13.25 16.12
N HIS A 230 -9.50 -14.23 15.34
CA HIS A 230 -8.97 -15.60 15.44
C HIS A 230 -7.55 -15.72 14.88
N LEU A 231 -7.18 -14.89 13.89
CA LEU A 231 -5.82 -14.86 13.34
C LEU A 231 -4.85 -14.12 14.27
N LEU A 232 -5.38 -13.25 15.13
CA LEU A 232 -4.62 -12.47 16.11
C LEU A 232 -4.73 -13.06 17.54
N ASP A 233 -5.37 -14.21 17.69
CA ASP A 233 -5.46 -14.89 18.98
C ASP A 233 -4.07 -15.29 19.49
N LYS A 234 -3.81 -15.04 20.77
CA LYS A 234 -2.48 -15.25 21.38
C LYS A 234 -2.05 -16.71 21.36
N GLU A 235 -2.98 -17.64 21.56
CA GLU A 235 -2.66 -19.07 21.55
C GLU A 235 -2.40 -19.55 20.12
N TYR A 236 -3.17 -19.07 19.14
CA TYR A 236 -2.88 -19.32 17.73
C TYR A 236 -1.49 -18.80 17.32
N LEU A 237 -1.15 -17.56 17.67
CA LEU A 237 0.15 -16.96 17.36
C LEU A 237 1.30 -17.72 18.04
N ARG A 238 1.11 -18.21 19.27
CA ARG A 238 2.07 -19.09 19.95
C ARG A 238 2.26 -20.41 19.20
N GLN A 239 1.18 -21.01 18.68
CA GLN A 239 1.26 -22.23 17.87
C GLN A 239 1.98 -21.99 16.54
N ARG A 240 1.80 -20.82 15.92
CA ARG A 240 2.56 -20.43 14.71
C ARG A 240 4.04 -20.21 15.05
N ALA A 241 4.36 -19.55 16.16
CA ALA A 241 5.74 -19.36 16.61
C ALA A 241 6.49 -20.68 16.82
N ALA A 242 5.81 -21.70 17.38
CA ALA A 242 6.37 -23.04 17.56
C ALA A 242 6.71 -23.76 16.23
N GLN A 243 6.22 -23.27 15.08
CA GLN A 243 6.55 -23.81 13.77
C GLN A 243 7.87 -23.26 13.22
N ILE A 244 8.48 -22.24 13.82
CA ILE A 244 9.75 -21.68 13.35
C ILE A 244 10.91 -22.57 13.79
N ASP A 245 11.67 -23.08 12.82
CA ASP A 245 12.92 -23.81 13.06
C ASP A 245 14.08 -22.83 13.01
N ARG A 246 14.62 -22.46 14.17
CA ARG A 246 15.65 -21.40 14.33
C ARG A 246 16.91 -21.61 13.49
N ALA A 247 17.18 -22.85 13.07
CA ALA A 247 18.36 -23.22 12.30
C ALA A 247 18.06 -23.49 10.82
N ARG A 248 16.79 -23.46 10.38
CA ARG A 248 16.43 -23.86 9.02
C ARG A 248 15.19 -23.14 8.48
N ALA A 249 15.34 -22.52 7.31
CA ALA A 249 14.26 -21.90 6.56
C ALA A 249 13.25 -22.94 6.06
N LYS A 250 11.95 -22.63 6.15
CA LYS A 250 10.86 -23.45 5.60
C LYS A 250 10.23 -22.80 4.38
N PRO A 251 9.91 -23.50 3.29
CA PRO A 251 9.25 -22.86 2.16
C PRO A 251 7.84 -22.37 2.53
N ALA A 252 7.45 -21.21 2.02
CA ALA A 252 6.08 -20.68 2.08
C ALA A 252 5.67 -20.15 0.70
N SER A 253 4.38 -20.02 0.41
CA SER A 253 3.92 -19.39 -0.83
C SER A 253 3.57 -17.93 -0.58
N ALA A 254 4.09 -17.02 -1.40
CA ALA A 254 3.61 -15.65 -1.46
C ALA A 254 2.76 -15.49 -2.71
N GLY A 255 1.62 -14.82 -2.62
CA GLY A 255 1.11 -14.10 -3.79
C GLY A 255 2.15 -13.06 -4.24
N THR A 256 2.31 -12.84 -5.54
CA THR A 256 3.19 -11.76 -6.05
C THR A 256 2.40 -10.54 -6.56
N PRO A 257 1.81 -9.72 -5.67
CA PRO A 257 1.46 -8.35 -6.02
C PRO A 257 2.72 -7.53 -6.37
N ARG A 258 2.80 -7.04 -7.61
CA ARG A 258 3.72 -5.95 -7.97
C ARG A 258 2.95 -4.64 -7.76
N GLY A 259 3.58 -3.57 -7.27
CA GLY A 259 2.85 -2.31 -7.10
C GLY A 259 3.65 -1.17 -6.49
N GLY A 260 3.37 0.04 -6.97
CA GLY A 260 3.85 1.30 -6.43
C GLY A 260 2.74 1.97 -5.62
N THR A 261 3.09 2.69 -4.56
CA THR A 261 2.12 3.30 -3.63
C THR A 261 2.68 4.64 -3.17
N VAL A 262 1.84 5.58 -2.75
CA VAL A 262 2.28 6.79 -2.04
C VAL A 262 1.70 6.71 -0.63
N TYR A 263 2.58 6.82 0.37
CA TYR A 263 2.26 6.94 1.78
C TYR A 263 2.57 8.37 2.23
N LEU A 264 1.75 8.88 3.14
CA LEU A 264 1.89 10.19 3.74
C LEU A 264 1.49 10.12 5.21
N THR A 265 2.14 10.94 6.03
CA THR A 265 1.73 11.18 7.39
C THR A 265 1.83 12.65 7.74
N ALA A 266 0.93 13.12 8.61
CA ALA A 266 0.91 14.47 9.12
C ALA A 266 0.53 14.46 10.61
N ALA A 267 1.03 15.44 11.36
CA ALA A 267 0.61 15.69 12.73
C ALA A 267 0.45 17.21 12.95
N ASP A 268 -0.41 17.62 13.88
CA ASP A 268 -0.63 19.02 14.22
C ASP A 268 -0.44 19.33 15.71
N ALA A 269 -0.42 20.62 16.05
CA ALA A 269 -0.22 21.10 17.42
C ALA A 269 -1.36 20.73 18.39
N ASP A 270 -2.51 20.28 17.89
CA ASP A 270 -3.64 19.83 18.71
C ASP A 270 -3.55 18.33 19.05
N GLY A 271 -2.48 17.65 18.63
CA GLY A 271 -2.28 16.22 18.88
C GLY A 271 -2.90 15.31 17.82
N VAL A 272 -3.45 15.85 16.73
CA VAL A 272 -4.01 15.04 15.63
C VAL A 272 -2.86 14.43 14.85
N MET A 273 -2.89 13.12 14.63
CA MET A 273 -1.93 12.41 13.79
C MET A 273 -2.69 11.61 12.73
N VAL A 274 -2.20 11.63 11.49
CA VAL A 274 -2.79 10.94 10.35
C VAL A 274 -1.76 10.01 9.72
N SER A 275 -2.14 8.75 9.54
CA SER A 275 -1.45 7.75 8.72
C SER A 275 -2.31 7.51 7.47
N MET A 276 -1.83 7.91 6.29
CA MET A 276 -2.63 7.91 5.07
C MET A 276 -1.86 7.29 3.90
N ILE A 277 -2.56 6.48 3.10
CA ILE A 277 -1.96 5.80 1.96
C ILE A 277 -2.95 5.71 0.81
N GLN A 278 -2.49 5.92 -0.42
CA GLN A 278 -3.29 5.76 -1.63
C GLN A 278 -2.44 5.24 -2.80
N SER A 279 -3.06 4.49 -3.71
CA SER A 279 -2.34 3.80 -4.79
C SER A 279 -3.24 3.45 -5.96
N ASN A 280 -2.69 3.50 -7.17
CA ASN A 280 -3.27 2.90 -8.37
C ASN A 280 -3.00 1.39 -8.51
N TYR A 281 -2.45 0.77 -7.47
CA TYR A 281 -1.88 -0.58 -7.42
C TYR A 281 -0.58 -0.71 -8.22
N MET A 282 -0.63 -1.02 -9.52
CA MET A 282 0.57 -1.24 -10.34
C MET A 282 1.03 0.01 -11.07
N GLY A 283 1.82 0.88 -10.43
CA GLY A 283 2.39 2.06 -11.10
C GLY A 283 1.29 3.00 -11.62
N PHE A 284 1.20 3.17 -12.94
CA PHE A 284 0.08 3.89 -13.59
C PHE A 284 -1.28 3.16 -13.52
N GLY A 285 -1.34 2.00 -12.87
CA GLY A 285 -2.55 1.23 -12.64
C GLY A 285 -2.92 0.41 -13.86
N SER A 286 -4.12 0.65 -14.37
CA SER A 286 -4.63 -0.04 -15.56
C SER A 286 -3.99 0.46 -16.86
N GLY A 287 -3.31 1.61 -16.79
CA GLY A 287 -2.90 2.41 -17.95
C GLY A 287 -4.03 3.20 -18.59
N VAL A 288 -5.29 2.97 -18.21
CA VAL A 288 -6.42 3.73 -18.74
C VAL A 288 -6.43 5.13 -18.14
N VAL A 289 -6.54 6.14 -19.00
CA VAL A 289 -6.79 7.53 -18.59
C VAL A 289 -8.00 8.02 -19.36
N VAL A 290 -8.99 8.57 -18.66
CA VAL A 290 -10.22 9.03 -19.34
C VAL A 290 -9.98 10.42 -19.95
N PRO A 291 -10.01 10.57 -21.29
CA PRO A 291 -9.69 11.83 -21.96
C PRO A 291 -10.61 12.97 -21.50
N GLY A 292 -10.07 14.19 -21.38
CA GLY A 292 -10.82 15.36 -20.91
C GLY A 292 -11.12 15.37 -19.41
N THR A 293 -10.60 14.41 -18.64
CA THR A 293 -10.74 14.34 -17.17
C THR A 293 -9.42 14.25 -16.43
N GLY A 294 -8.35 13.71 -17.05
CA GLY A 294 -7.09 13.44 -16.37
C GLY A 294 -7.19 12.35 -15.29
N VAL A 295 -8.29 11.60 -15.22
CA VAL A 295 -8.45 10.49 -14.27
C VAL A 295 -7.71 9.26 -14.79
N SER A 296 -6.56 8.96 -14.17
CA SER A 296 -5.78 7.73 -14.40
C SER A 296 -6.28 6.62 -13.47
N LEU A 297 -6.73 5.52 -14.05
CA LEU A 297 -7.49 4.49 -13.34
C LEU A 297 -6.59 3.38 -12.80
N GLN A 298 -6.79 3.06 -11.52
CA GLN A 298 -6.16 1.95 -10.83
C GLN A 298 -6.51 0.57 -11.43
N ASN A 299 -5.66 -0.43 -11.19
CA ASN A 299 -5.92 -1.83 -11.60
C ASN A 299 -6.12 -2.81 -10.44
N ARG A 300 -6.60 -2.33 -9.28
CA ARG A 300 -6.74 -3.13 -8.05
C ARG A 300 -7.59 -4.38 -8.21
N GLY A 301 -8.46 -4.47 -9.22
CA GLY A 301 -9.21 -5.68 -9.51
C GLY A 301 -8.32 -6.90 -9.79
N ALA A 302 -7.08 -6.67 -10.26
CA ALA A 302 -6.10 -7.73 -10.49
C ALA A 302 -5.68 -8.49 -9.21
N ASP A 303 -5.99 -7.95 -8.02
CA ASP A 303 -5.79 -8.66 -6.76
C ASP A 303 -6.87 -9.71 -6.47
N PHE A 304 -7.97 -9.80 -7.23
CA PHE A 304 -8.93 -10.88 -7.06
C PHE A 304 -8.38 -12.23 -7.49
N ALA A 305 -8.70 -13.27 -6.73
CA ALA A 305 -8.59 -14.65 -7.19
C ALA A 305 -9.75 -15.03 -8.10
N VAL A 306 -9.60 -16.10 -8.88
CA VAL A 306 -10.72 -16.69 -9.65
C VAL A 306 -11.01 -18.14 -9.27
N ALA A 307 -10.08 -18.77 -8.56
CA ALA A 307 -10.22 -20.12 -8.03
C ALA A 307 -11.49 -20.27 -7.19
N GLU A 308 -12.23 -21.33 -7.46
CA GLU A 308 -13.42 -21.71 -6.70
C GLU A 308 -13.04 -21.95 -5.23
N GLY A 309 -13.92 -21.54 -4.31
CA GLY A 309 -13.70 -21.66 -2.86
C GLY A 309 -12.70 -20.66 -2.25
N HIS A 310 -11.95 -19.89 -3.05
CA HIS A 310 -11.01 -18.90 -2.50
C HIS A 310 -11.79 -17.71 -1.88
N PRO A 311 -11.50 -17.27 -0.63
CA PRO A 311 -12.26 -16.20 0.02
C PRO A 311 -12.15 -14.88 -0.75
N ASN A 312 -11.01 -14.60 -1.37
CA ASN A 312 -10.80 -13.46 -2.26
C ASN A 312 -11.21 -13.72 -3.74
N ARG A 313 -12.09 -14.69 -4.03
CA ARG A 313 -12.62 -14.90 -5.39
C ARG A 313 -13.38 -13.65 -5.86
N VAL A 314 -13.21 -13.29 -7.14
CA VAL A 314 -13.92 -12.17 -7.77
C VAL A 314 -15.43 -12.36 -7.67
N GLY A 315 -16.13 -11.27 -7.39
CA GLY A 315 -17.59 -11.24 -7.27
C GLY A 315 -18.13 -9.82 -7.33
N PRO A 316 -19.45 -9.65 -7.46
CA PRO A 316 -20.09 -8.36 -7.69
C PRO A 316 -20.08 -7.50 -6.43
N GLY A 317 -19.75 -6.21 -6.54
CA GLY A 317 -19.77 -5.27 -5.41
C GLY A 317 -18.75 -5.55 -4.30
N LYS A 318 -17.83 -6.51 -4.52
CA LYS A 318 -16.85 -6.97 -3.54
C LYS A 318 -15.59 -6.11 -3.53
N ARG A 319 -14.88 -6.08 -2.40
CA ARG A 319 -13.56 -5.46 -2.29
C ARG A 319 -12.48 -6.53 -2.55
N PRO A 320 -11.56 -6.32 -3.49
CA PRO A 320 -10.41 -7.22 -3.68
C PRO A 320 -9.48 -7.12 -2.47
N TYR A 321 -8.72 -8.17 -2.17
CA TYR A 321 -7.57 -8.09 -1.27
C TYR A 321 -6.74 -6.83 -1.58
N HIS A 322 -6.37 -6.07 -0.55
CA HIS A 322 -5.78 -4.75 -0.74
C HIS A 322 -4.39 -4.66 -0.12
N THR A 323 -3.44 -4.18 -0.92
CA THR A 323 -2.06 -4.14 -0.48
C THR A 323 -1.66 -2.93 0.37
N ILE A 324 -2.47 -1.87 0.42
CA ILE A 324 -2.09 -0.61 1.07
C ILE A 324 -2.42 -0.67 2.55
N ILE A 325 -1.45 -0.34 3.40
CA ILE A 325 -1.60 -0.42 4.85
C ILE A 325 -1.02 0.84 5.52
N PRO A 326 -1.87 1.70 6.11
CA PRO A 326 -1.40 2.78 6.98
C PRO A 326 -1.24 2.25 8.41
N GLY A 327 -0.02 2.28 8.94
CA GLY A 327 0.28 1.83 10.30
C GLY A 327 0.14 2.95 11.33
N PHE A 328 -0.29 2.60 12.53
CA PHE A 328 -0.35 3.52 13.67
C PHE A 328 0.09 2.80 14.95
N VAL A 329 0.74 3.50 15.87
CA VAL A 329 1.24 2.94 17.12
C VAL A 329 0.76 3.78 18.29
N THR A 330 0.24 3.11 19.31
CA THR A 330 -0.08 3.71 20.60
C THR A 330 0.74 3.06 21.71
N ARG A 331 0.80 3.73 22.86
CA ARG A 331 1.37 3.21 24.10
C ARG A 331 0.52 3.71 25.26
N ASP A 332 0.07 2.81 26.13
CA ASP A 332 -0.81 3.14 27.25
C ASP A 332 -2.07 3.93 26.82
N GLY A 333 -2.57 3.64 25.61
CA GLY A 333 -3.74 4.30 25.00
C GLY A 333 -3.46 5.67 24.36
N ALA A 334 -2.24 6.19 24.43
CA ALA A 334 -1.85 7.46 23.82
C ALA A 334 -1.17 7.25 22.45
N PRO A 335 -1.36 8.15 21.47
CA PRO A 335 -0.69 8.07 20.17
C PRO A 335 0.82 8.28 20.30
N VAL A 336 1.60 7.43 19.62
CA VAL A 336 3.07 7.50 19.63
C VAL A 336 3.64 7.68 18.25
N MET A 337 3.13 6.97 17.25
CA MET A 337 3.70 7.03 15.91
C MET A 337 2.67 6.75 14.82
N SER A 338 2.62 7.61 13.81
CA SER A 338 1.99 7.32 12.52
C SER A 338 3.09 6.94 11.53
N PHE A 339 2.96 5.81 10.85
CA PHE A 339 4.02 5.32 9.96
C PHE A 339 3.49 4.41 8.85
N GLY A 340 4.28 4.29 7.80
CA GLY A 340 4.00 3.36 6.72
C GLY A 340 5.22 3.14 5.86
N VAL A 341 5.43 1.89 5.43
CA VAL A 341 6.54 1.51 4.54
C VAL A 341 5.94 1.09 3.21
N MET A 342 6.05 1.91 2.16
CA MET A 342 5.43 1.65 0.86
C MET A 342 6.01 0.40 0.16
N GLY A 343 5.28 -0.21 -0.78
CA GLY A 343 5.84 -1.19 -1.72
C GLY A 343 5.10 -2.52 -1.88
N GLY A 344 3.76 -2.50 -2.00
CA GLY A 344 2.99 -3.73 -2.25
C GLY A 344 3.15 -4.76 -1.14
N THR A 345 3.70 -5.95 -1.44
CA THR A 345 3.99 -6.97 -0.41
C THR A 345 5.14 -6.62 0.53
N MET A 346 5.93 -5.59 0.22
CA MET A 346 6.93 -5.08 1.16
C MET A 346 6.28 -4.42 2.39
N GLN A 347 5.03 -3.93 2.29
CA GLN A 347 4.47 -3.07 3.35
C GLN A 347 4.40 -3.78 4.72
N PRO A 348 3.79 -4.98 4.88
CA PRO A 348 3.79 -5.66 6.18
C PRO A 348 5.20 -6.02 6.65
N GLN A 349 6.08 -6.40 5.72
CA GLN A 349 7.46 -6.78 6.03
C GLN A 349 8.24 -5.57 6.58
N GLY A 350 8.04 -4.41 5.96
CA GLY A 350 8.60 -3.14 6.39
C GLY A 350 8.02 -2.70 7.73
N HIS A 351 6.70 -2.87 7.95
CA HIS A 351 6.07 -2.54 9.22
C HIS A 351 6.65 -3.38 10.37
N VAL A 352 6.82 -4.69 10.16
CA VAL A 352 7.48 -5.60 11.11
C VAL A 352 8.92 -5.14 11.38
N GLN A 353 9.71 -4.90 10.34
CA GLN A 353 11.12 -4.52 10.47
C GLN A 353 11.30 -3.19 11.22
N VAL A 354 10.47 -2.18 10.94
CA VAL A 354 10.49 -0.90 11.65
C VAL A 354 10.11 -1.10 13.12
N MET A 355 9.05 -1.86 13.41
CA MET A 355 8.60 -2.09 14.78
C MET A 355 9.58 -2.91 15.60
N VAL A 356 10.23 -3.94 15.04
CA VAL A 356 11.27 -4.71 15.73
C VAL A 356 12.45 -3.80 16.08
N ARG A 357 12.91 -2.96 15.15
CA ARG A 357 14.01 -2.01 15.38
C ARG A 357 13.71 -1.02 16.50
N ILE A 358 12.51 -0.46 16.53
CA ILE A 358 12.10 0.50 17.56
C ILE A 358 11.86 -0.22 18.89
N ALA A 359 11.05 -1.25 18.90
CA ALA A 359 10.49 -1.82 20.12
C ALA A 359 11.41 -2.85 20.81
N ASP A 360 12.15 -3.66 20.05
CA ASP A 360 13.09 -4.63 20.62
C ASP A 360 14.52 -4.08 20.75
N HIS A 361 14.93 -3.18 19.85
CA HIS A 361 16.31 -2.67 19.78
C HIS A 361 16.46 -1.20 20.18
N GLY A 362 15.37 -0.51 20.54
CA GLY A 362 15.41 0.87 21.04
C GLY A 362 15.95 1.89 20.03
N GLN A 363 15.90 1.57 18.73
CA GLN A 363 16.36 2.49 17.69
C GLN A 363 15.38 3.67 17.57
N ASN A 364 15.92 4.87 17.35
CA ASN A 364 15.07 6.01 17.04
C ASN A 364 14.38 5.81 15.66
N PRO A 365 13.24 6.47 15.40
CA PRO A 365 12.46 6.29 14.17
C PRO A 365 13.25 6.47 12.86
N GLN A 366 14.17 7.44 12.78
CA GLN A 366 14.99 7.64 11.58
C GLN A 366 16.00 6.50 11.41
N ALA A 367 16.68 6.08 12.48
CA ALA A 367 17.59 4.94 12.43
C ALA A 367 16.87 3.63 12.06
N ALA A 368 15.66 3.43 12.57
CA ALA A 368 14.81 2.29 12.20
C ALA A 368 14.42 2.31 10.71
N CYS A 369 14.16 3.51 10.17
CA CYS A 369 13.90 3.73 8.75
C CYS A 369 15.14 3.47 7.88
N ASP A 370 16.30 3.98 8.28
CA ASP A 370 17.55 3.89 7.52
C ASP A 370 18.15 2.49 7.50
N GLY A 371 17.88 1.69 8.53
CA GLY A 371 18.40 0.33 8.68
C GLY A 371 18.18 -0.54 7.43
N PRO A 372 19.08 -1.50 7.15
CA PRO A 372 18.96 -2.39 6.00
C PRO A 372 17.70 -3.25 6.11
N ARG A 373 17.04 -3.48 4.97
CA ARG A 373 15.80 -4.25 4.88
C ARG A 373 15.98 -5.55 4.12
N PHE A 374 15.27 -6.57 4.58
CA PHE A 374 15.02 -7.78 3.80
C PHE A 374 13.61 -7.73 3.19
N ARG A 375 13.43 -8.52 2.15
CA ARG A 375 12.13 -8.81 1.53
C ARG A 375 12.07 -10.29 1.20
N TRP A 376 11.20 -11.02 1.87
CA TRP A 376 10.78 -12.33 1.39
C TRP A 376 9.98 -12.17 0.09
N VAL A 377 10.34 -12.98 -0.90
CA VAL A 377 9.79 -12.95 -2.25
C VAL A 377 8.77 -14.06 -2.44
N GLN A 378 9.20 -15.31 -2.26
CA GLN A 378 8.40 -16.53 -2.37
C GLN A 378 9.23 -17.72 -1.90
N GLY A 379 8.61 -18.84 -1.52
CA GLY A 379 9.35 -20.04 -1.12
C GLY A 379 10.34 -19.74 0.01
N THR A 380 11.60 -20.07 -0.21
CA THR A 380 12.75 -19.68 0.62
C THR A 380 13.52 -18.48 0.06
N GLN A 381 13.02 -17.86 -1.02
CA GLN A 381 13.67 -16.72 -1.68
C GLN A 381 13.50 -15.44 -0.86
N VAL A 382 14.64 -14.83 -0.54
CA VAL A 382 14.72 -13.58 0.21
C VAL A 382 15.69 -12.66 -0.51
N SER A 383 15.32 -11.39 -0.66
CA SER A 383 16.25 -10.36 -1.07
C SER A 383 16.65 -9.50 0.12
N CYS A 384 17.91 -9.08 0.16
CA CYS A 384 18.47 -8.29 1.24
C CYS A 384 19.22 -7.10 0.67
N GLU A 385 19.10 -5.93 1.30
CA GLU A 385 19.91 -4.78 0.94
C GLU A 385 21.39 -4.97 1.28
N ARG A 386 22.26 -4.20 0.62
CA ARG A 386 23.72 -4.24 0.80
C ARG A 386 24.18 -3.87 2.21
N GLY A 387 23.32 -3.24 3.03
CA GLY A 387 23.68 -2.78 4.38
C GLY A 387 23.77 -3.89 5.43
N PHE A 388 23.36 -5.13 5.14
CA PHE A 388 23.53 -6.24 6.08
C PHE A 388 25.00 -6.70 6.18
N PRO A 389 25.45 -7.14 7.38
CA PRO A 389 26.76 -7.78 7.53
C PRO A 389 26.90 -9.02 6.63
N ALA A 390 28.07 -9.21 6.01
CA ALA A 390 28.34 -10.39 5.18
C ALA A 390 28.13 -11.71 5.96
N SER A 391 28.55 -11.74 7.22
CA SER A 391 28.32 -12.88 8.13
C SER A 391 26.83 -13.20 8.33
N THR A 392 25.97 -12.19 8.35
CA THR A 392 24.51 -12.38 8.40
C THR A 392 24.00 -13.06 7.13
N LEU A 393 24.43 -12.57 5.96
CA LEU A 393 24.00 -13.14 4.67
C LEU A 393 24.49 -14.59 4.50
N ASP A 394 25.73 -14.89 4.87
CA ASP A 394 26.30 -16.22 4.79
C ASP A 394 25.58 -17.21 5.70
N GLU A 395 25.26 -16.79 6.93
CA GLU A 395 24.52 -17.60 7.87
C GLU A 395 23.06 -17.83 7.42
N LEU A 396 22.39 -16.83 6.84
CA LEU A 396 21.06 -17.01 6.27
C LEU A 396 21.06 -18.04 5.13
N ARG A 397 22.07 -18.02 4.25
CA ARG A 397 22.26 -19.06 3.22
C ARG A 397 22.47 -20.43 3.85
N ARG A 398 23.30 -20.53 4.89
CA ARG A 398 23.55 -21.79 5.61
C ARG A 398 22.27 -22.38 6.23
N ARG A 399 21.34 -21.52 6.68
CA ARG A 399 20.01 -21.92 7.17
C ARG A 399 19.03 -22.27 6.04
N GLY A 400 19.41 -22.12 4.76
CA GLY A 400 18.59 -22.53 3.61
C GLY A 400 17.74 -21.40 3.01
N HIS A 401 17.99 -20.14 3.35
CA HIS A 401 17.41 -19.00 2.62
C HIS A 401 18.08 -18.86 1.25
N ASP A 402 17.28 -18.81 0.18
CA ASP A 402 17.74 -18.56 -1.18
C ASP A 402 17.88 -17.05 -1.38
N LEU A 403 19.10 -16.51 -1.20
CA LEU A 403 19.33 -15.08 -1.30
C LEU A 403 19.37 -14.64 -2.76
N VAL A 404 18.32 -13.96 -3.20
CA VAL A 404 18.15 -13.47 -4.57
C VAL A 404 18.37 -11.96 -4.66
N ALA A 405 18.96 -11.50 -5.76
CA ALA A 405 18.96 -10.08 -6.08
C ALA A 405 17.59 -9.68 -6.62
N VAL A 406 17.12 -8.49 -6.24
CA VAL A 406 16.03 -7.81 -6.94
C VAL A 406 16.63 -6.66 -7.74
N ASP A 407 16.26 -6.59 -9.02
CA ASP A 407 16.83 -5.60 -9.95
C ASP A 407 16.39 -4.17 -9.64
N ASP A 408 15.37 -3.99 -8.81
CA ASP A 408 14.79 -2.69 -8.48
C ASP A 408 14.89 -2.40 -6.98
N TYR A 409 15.73 -1.42 -6.64
CA TYR A 409 15.92 -0.92 -5.27
C TYR A 409 14.61 -0.46 -4.62
N ASN A 410 13.64 -0.02 -5.42
CA ASN A 410 12.31 0.39 -4.98
C ASN A 410 11.50 -0.75 -4.33
N GLN A 411 11.94 -2.01 -4.46
CA GLN A 411 11.29 -3.18 -3.86
C GLN A 411 11.52 -3.30 -2.35
N PHE A 412 12.45 -2.55 -1.75
CA PHE A 412 12.64 -2.50 -0.28
C PHE A 412 11.80 -1.41 0.40
N GLY A 413 10.93 -0.76 -0.37
CA GLY A 413 9.96 0.19 0.13
C GLY A 413 10.54 1.54 0.54
N SER A 414 9.66 2.41 1.02
CA SER A 414 10.02 3.74 1.49
C SER A 414 9.15 4.07 2.70
N CYS A 415 9.79 4.34 3.84
CA CYS A 415 9.16 4.69 5.10
C CYS A 415 8.90 6.20 5.20
N GLN A 416 7.73 6.58 5.68
CA GLN A 416 7.57 7.90 6.31
C GLN A 416 6.98 7.66 7.70
N ALA A 417 7.41 8.45 8.67
CA ALA A 417 6.86 8.35 10.02
C ALA A 417 6.85 9.71 10.71
N ILE A 418 5.92 9.89 11.63
CA ILE A 418 5.94 10.96 12.62
C ILE A 418 5.83 10.32 13.98
N TRP A 419 6.79 10.61 14.84
CA TRP A 419 6.83 10.17 16.23
C TRP A 419 6.47 11.32 17.16
N CYS A 420 5.55 11.09 18.08
CA CYS A 420 5.12 12.03 19.10
C CYS A 420 6.14 12.10 20.24
N LEU A 421 6.62 13.31 20.54
CA LEU A 421 7.46 13.65 21.67
C LEU A 421 6.64 14.43 22.70
N ASP A 422 7.20 14.66 23.90
CA ASP A 422 6.51 15.40 24.96
C ASP A 422 6.13 16.84 24.54
N ASP A 423 7.02 17.50 23.78
CA ASP A 423 6.87 18.90 23.37
C ASP A 423 6.82 19.09 21.83
N GLY A 424 6.51 18.04 21.06
CA GLY A 424 6.43 18.14 19.60
C GLY A 424 6.53 16.82 18.84
N TYR A 425 7.14 16.86 17.66
CA TYR A 425 7.18 15.72 16.75
C TYR A 425 8.55 15.52 16.11
N LEU A 426 8.95 14.25 15.93
CA LEU A 426 10.05 13.85 15.07
C LEU A 426 9.49 13.30 13.75
N ALA A 427 9.72 14.02 12.66
CA ALA A 427 9.34 13.58 11.31
C ALA A 427 10.50 12.82 10.64
N VAL A 428 10.16 11.73 9.94
CA VAL A 428 11.09 10.79 9.32
C VAL A 428 10.74 10.65 7.84
N SER A 429 11.77 10.73 6.99
CA SER A 429 11.66 10.42 5.57
C SER A 429 12.76 9.46 5.16
N ASP A 430 12.39 8.45 4.37
CA ASP A 430 13.32 7.44 3.89
C ASP A 430 14.26 7.98 2.80
N PRO A 431 15.58 7.78 2.92
CA PRO A 431 16.54 8.22 1.91
C PRO A 431 16.44 7.45 0.58
N ARG A 432 15.67 6.35 0.53
CA ARG A 432 15.53 5.50 -0.67
C ARG A 432 14.78 6.14 -1.82
N ARG A 433 14.05 7.23 -1.57
CA ARG A 433 13.25 7.93 -2.58
C ARG A 433 13.34 9.43 -2.37
N ASP A 434 13.03 10.18 -3.42
CA ASP A 434 12.71 11.61 -3.31
C ASP A 434 11.53 11.75 -2.33
N GLY A 435 11.77 12.39 -1.18
CA GLY A 435 10.81 12.54 -0.09
C GLY A 435 11.27 13.63 0.87
N GLN A 436 10.37 14.10 1.73
CA GLN A 436 10.68 15.19 2.65
C GLN A 436 9.94 15.01 3.96
N ALA A 437 10.69 15.11 5.07
CA ALA A 437 10.16 15.44 6.38
C ALA A 437 10.24 16.95 6.57
N ALA A 438 9.13 17.58 6.94
CA ALA A 438 9.04 19.03 7.17
C ALA A 438 8.21 19.32 8.43
N GLY A 439 8.62 20.34 9.18
CA GLY A 439 7.89 20.88 10.33
C GLY A 439 7.73 22.40 10.19
N PHE A 440 6.80 22.98 10.94
CA PHE A 440 6.48 24.41 10.90
C PHE A 440 6.23 24.98 12.29
#